data_AF-A0AAE3K3L8-F1
#
_entry.id   AF-A0AAE3K3L8-F1
#
_cell.length_a   1.000
_cell.length_b   1.000
_cell.length_c   1.000
_cell.angle_alpha   90.00
_cell.angle_beta   90.00
_cell.angle_gamma   90.00
#
_symmetry.space_group_name_H-M   'P 1'
#
loop_
_entity.id
_entity.type
_entity.pdbx_description
1 polymer ?
#
loop_
_entity_poly.entity_id
_entity_poly.type
_entity_poly.pdbx_seq_one_letter_code
_entity_poly.pdbx_strand_id
1 'polypeptide(L)'
;MQKTKVIKLDLDLHHEFEERYHLLADFIKTREILLKALGYEVEEIVTETSQHGYHIIIILNNDITIEEAFRLQFLLGDDIHRVNFNFTRLALFGDETANYLNLLFTRKYKLRHRKA
;
A
#
# COMPACT_ATOMS: atom_id res chain seq x y z
N MET A 1 -6.14 -1.13 -19.93
CA MET A 1 -5.72 -0.68 -18.59
C MET A 1 -5.58 -1.89 -17.70
N GLN A 2 -4.46 -2.02 -17.00
CA GLN A 2 -4.28 -3.10 -16.04
C GLN A 2 -5.13 -2.85 -14.80
N LYS A 3 -5.57 -3.95 -14.18
CA LYS A 3 -6.44 -3.91 -13.01
C LYS A 3 -5.87 -4.72 -11.85
N THR A 4 -6.33 -4.40 -10.66
CA THR A 4 -6.03 -5.09 -9.40
C THR A 4 -7.23 -5.00 -8.48
N LYS A 5 -7.34 -5.92 -7.52
CA LYS A 5 -8.25 -5.81 -6.36
C LYS A 5 -7.51 -5.46 -5.08
N VAL A 6 -6.18 -5.47 -5.14
CA VAL A 6 -5.31 -5.46 -3.97
C VAL A 6 -4.68 -4.08 -3.84
N ILE A 7 -4.83 -3.50 -2.65
CA ILE A 7 -4.16 -2.28 -2.22
C ILE A 7 -3.22 -2.66 -1.08
N LYS A 8 -1.95 -2.30 -1.22
CA LYS A 8 -0.93 -2.51 -0.19
C LYS A 8 -0.58 -1.16 0.42
N LEU A 9 -0.54 -1.10 1.74
CA LEU A 9 -0.15 0.05 2.54
C LEU A 9 1.04 -0.32 3.42
N ASP A 10 1.96 0.62 3.61
CA ASP A 10 3.05 0.52 4.58
C ASP A 10 2.85 1.58 5.65
N LEU A 11 2.62 1.13 6.87
CA LEU A 11 2.37 1.99 8.01
C LEU A 11 3.59 1.94 8.93
N ASP A 12 4.42 2.98 8.87
CA ASP A 12 5.57 3.18 9.75
C ASP A 12 5.14 3.66 11.14
N LEU A 13 4.36 2.83 11.84
CA LEU A 13 3.96 3.04 13.23
C LEU A 13 4.78 2.12 14.14
N HIS A 14 5.62 2.71 15.00
CA HIS A 14 6.39 1.94 15.96
C HIS A 14 5.48 1.14 16.90
N HIS A 15 5.78 -0.14 17.10
CA HIS A 15 4.92 -1.08 17.85
C HIS A 15 4.58 -0.62 19.27
N GLU A 16 5.50 0.09 19.93
CA GLU A 16 5.29 0.63 21.28
C GLU A 16 4.11 1.62 21.36
N PHE A 17 3.85 2.36 20.28
CA PHE A 17 2.73 3.29 20.21
C PHE A 17 1.42 2.55 19.98
N GLU A 18 1.45 1.46 19.22
CA GLU A 18 0.28 0.61 19.07
C GLU A 18 -0.11 -0.04 20.40
N GLU A 19 0.83 -0.65 21.10
CA GLU A 19 0.56 -1.30 22.39
C GLU A 19 0.03 -0.33 23.45
N ARG A 20 0.49 0.93 23.41
CA ARG A 20 0.10 1.96 24.37
C ARG A 20 -1.22 2.64 24.03
N TYR A 21 -1.52 2.85 22.75
CA TYR A 21 -2.61 3.73 22.31
C TYR A 21 -3.65 3.05 21.41
N HIS A 22 -3.47 1.79 21.03
CA HIS A 22 -4.41 1.00 20.21
C HIS A 22 -4.78 1.66 18.87
N LEU A 23 -3.80 2.25 18.20
CA LEU A 23 -3.96 3.09 17.01
C LEU A 23 -4.32 2.31 15.74
N LEU A 24 -3.92 1.04 15.65
CA LEU A 24 -4.07 0.20 14.47
C LEU A 24 -5.53 -0.16 14.26
N ALA A 25 -6.26 -0.48 15.32
CA ALA A 25 -7.70 -0.76 15.22
C ALA A 25 -8.47 0.47 14.72
N ASP A 26 -8.17 1.66 15.25
CA ASP A 26 -8.77 2.92 14.80
C ASP A 26 -8.33 3.29 13.38
N PHE A 27 -7.08 3.01 13.03
CA PHE A 27 -6.58 3.17 11.66
C PHE A 27 -7.39 2.30 10.70
N ILE A 28 -7.49 0.98 10.93
CA ILE A 28 -8.25 0.08 10.05
C ILE A 28 -9.70 0.55 9.91
N LYS A 29 -10.37 0.83 11.04
CA LYS A 29 -11.77 1.28 11.04
C LYS A 29 -11.99 2.57 10.24
N THR A 30 -11.09 3.54 10.35
CA THR A 30 -11.20 4.79 9.59
C THR A 30 -11.00 4.56 8.08
N ARG A 31 -10.16 3.60 7.68
CA ARG A 31 -9.95 3.25 6.27
C ARG A 31 -11.14 2.50 5.68
N GLU A 32 -11.75 1.61 6.44
CA GLU A 32 -13.02 0.95 6.05
C GLU A 32 -14.13 1.99 5.80
N ILE A 33 -14.28 2.96 6.71
CA ILE A 33 -15.28 4.03 6.56
C ILE A 33 -14.98 4.87 5.31
N LEU A 34 -13.71 5.25 5.10
CA LEU A 34 -13.31 6.04 3.94
C LEU A 34 -13.56 5.28 2.62
N LEU A 35 -13.17 4.02 2.55
CA LEU A 35 -13.40 3.16 1.37
C LEU A 35 -14.88 3.04 1.06
N LYS A 36 -15.71 2.79 2.08
CA LYS A 36 -17.17 2.75 1.94
C LYS A 36 -17.73 4.07 1.45
N ALA A 37 -17.27 5.20 2.00
CA ALA A 37 -17.71 6.53 1.58
C ALA A 37 -17.33 6.86 0.13
N LEU A 38 -16.22 6.32 -0.34
CA LEU A 38 -15.76 6.42 -1.73
C LEU A 38 -16.46 5.43 -2.68
N GLY A 39 -17.35 4.56 -2.17
CA GLY A 39 -18.10 3.58 -2.95
C GLY A 39 -17.37 2.26 -3.21
N TYR A 40 -16.29 1.98 -2.49
CA TYR A 40 -15.60 0.70 -2.57
C TYR A 40 -16.16 -0.28 -1.54
N GLU A 41 -16.25 -1.55 -1.95
CA GLU A 41 -16.58 -2.66 -1.06
C GLU A 41 -15.32 -3.47 -0.75
N VAL A 42 -15.02 -3.59 0.53
CA VAL A 42 -13.87 -4.34 1.05
C VAL A 42 -14.28 -5.79 1.26
N GLU A 43 -13.52 -6.71 0.69
CA GLU A 43 -13.63 -8.15 0.88
C GLU A 43 -12.89 -8.58 2.16
N GLU A 44 -11.63 -8.15 2.29
CA GLU A 44 -10.75 -8.56 3.37
C GLU A 44 -9.70 -7.47 3.65
N ILE A 45 -9.30 -7.35 4.93
CA ILE A 45 -8.13 -6.58 5.34
C ILE A 45 -7.21 -7.48 6.16
N VAL A 46 -6.00 -7.69 5.66
CA VAL A 46 -4.95 -8.44 6.34
C VAL A 46 -3.91 -7.47 6.85
N THR A 47 -3.50 -7.63 8.11
CA THR A 47 -2.43 -6.83 8.71
C THR A 47 -1.29 -7.74 9.16
N GLU A 48 -0.08 -7.41 8.74
CA GLU A 48 1.14 -8.13 9.06
C GLU A 48 2.14 -7.21 9.77
N THR A 49 2.74 -7.67 10.86
CA THR A 49 3.78 -6.93 11.57
C THR A 49 5.09 -6.97 10.77
N SER A 50 5.71 -5.81 10.55
CA SER A 50 7.04 -5.66 9.95
C SER A 50 8.09 -5.34 11.02
N GLN A 51 9.35 -5.12 10.63
CA GLN A 51 10.41 -4.75 11.58
C GLN A 51 10.19 -3.35 12.21
N HIS A 52 9.51 -2.45 11.49
CA HIS A 52 9.41 -1.04 11.84
C HIS A 52 7.96 -0.53 11.94
N GLY A 53 6.99 -1.38 11.63
CA GLY A 53 5.57 -1.00 11.59
C GLY A 53 4.70 -2.12 11.06
N TYR A 54 3.74 -1.80 10.20
CA TYR A 54 2.73 -2.75 9.74
C TYR A 54 2.55 -2.69 8.22
N HIS A 55 2.49 -3.86 7.60
CA HIS A 55 2.03 -4.00 6.23
C HIS A 55 0.54 -4.32 6.24
N ILE A 56 -0.25 -3.52 5.54
CA ILE A 56 -1.70 -3.71 5.47
C ILE A 56 -2.05 -4.03 4.02
N ILE A 57 -2.77 -5.13 3.81
CA ILE A 57 -3.26 -5.56 2.52
C ILE A 57 -4.78 -5.48 2.56
N ILE A 58 -5.35 -4.65 1.69
CA ILE A 58 -6.80 -4.48 1.54
C ILE A 58 -7.19 -5.10 0.21
N ILE A 59 -8.14 -6.03 0.24
CA ILE A 59 -8.71 -6.70 -0.93
C ILE A 59 -10.12 -6.16 -1.13
N LEU A 60 -10.40 -5.64 -2.32
CA LEU A 60 -11.72 -5.14 -2.72
C LEU A 60 -12.50 -6.21 -3.48
N ASN A 61 -13.84 -6.17 -3.41
CA ASN A 61 -14.70 -7.08 -4.16
C ASN A 61 -14.55 -6.89 -5.69
N ASN A 62 -14.29 -5.65 -6.12
CA ASN A 62 -14.27 -5.24 -7.52
C ASN A 62 -12.86 -4.87 -7.99
N ASP A 63 -12.59 -5.11 -9.26
CA ASP A 63 -11.34 -4.70 -9.89
C ASP A 63 -11.30 -3.17 -10.06
N ILE A 64 -10.19 -2.57 -9.63
CA ILE A 64 -9.84 -1.17 -9.83
C ILE A 64 -8.64 -1.05 -10.77
N THR A 65 -8.51 0.11 -11.40
CA THR A 65 -7.35 0.46 -12.22
C THR A 65 -6.11 0.69 -11.36
N ILE A 66 -4.91 0.61 -11.96
CA ILE A 66 -3.66 0.90 -11.25
C ILE A 66 -3.62 2.35 -10.74
N GLU A 67 -4.13 3.30 -11.51
CA GLU A 67 -4.24 4.69 -11.10
C GLU A 67 -5.12 4.85 -9.85
N GLU A 68 -6.29 4.20 -9.84
CA GLU A 68 -7.17 4.18 -8.66
C GLU A 68 -6.48 3.53 -7.46
N ALA A 69 -5.75 2.44 -7.67
CA ALA A 69 -5.00 1.79 -6.59
C ALA A 69 -3.97 2.74 -5.97
N PHE A 70 -3.21 3.49 -6.78
CA PHE A 70 -2.23 4.47 -6.30
C PHE A 70 -2.88 5.66 -5.60
N ARG A 71 -4.02 6.13 -6.12
CA ARG A 71 -4.82 7.16 -5.46
C ARG A 71 -5.32 6.67 -4.10
N LEU A 72 -5.77 5.42 -4.00
CA LEU A 72 -6.19 4.84 -2.74
C LEU A 72 -5.02 4.65 -1.77
N GLN A 73 -3.84 4.26 -2.24
CA GLN A 73 -2.63 4.25 -1.39
C GLN A 73 -2.41 5.60 -0.71
N PHE A 74 -2.46 6.70 -1.49
CA PHE A 74 -2.36 8.04 -0.92
C PHE A 74 -3.45 8.34 0.11
N LEU A 75 -4.72 8.11 -0.26
CA LEU A 75 -5.87 8.46 0.58
C LEU A 75 -5.92 7.64 1.89
N LEU A 76 -5.44 6.40 1.86
CA LEU A 76 -5.44 5.52 3.02
C LEU A 76 -4.21 5.72 3.92
N GLY A 77 -3.31 6.63 3.57
CA GLY A 77 -2.19 7.06 4.39
C GLY A 77 -0.94 6.19 4.23
N ASP A 78 -0.68 5.75 3.01
CA ASP A 78 0.58 5.12 2.65
C ASP A 78 1.77 6.11 2.68
N ASP A 79 2.99 5.59 2.68
CA ASP A 79 4.20 6.41 2.58
C ASP A 79 4.17 7.30 1.32
N ILE A 80 4.34 8.61 1.53
CA ILE A 80 4.20 9.62 0.48
C ILE A 80 5.28 9.48 -0.59
N HIS A 81 6.48 9.02 -0.24
CA HIS A 81 7.54 8.78 -1.21
C HIS A 81 7.17 7.61 -2.11
N ARG A 82 6.59 6.53 -1.55
CA ARG A 82 6.11 5.39 -2.31
C ARG A 82 5.02 5.78 -3.30
N VAL A 83 4.05 6.57 -2.86
CA VAL A 83 2.99 7.13 -3.72
C VAL A 83 3.61 7.92 -4.88
N ASN A 84 4.55 8.82 -4.60
CA ASN A 84 5.23 9.62 -5.62
C ASN A 84 5.99 8.76 -6.65
N PHE A 85 6.70 7.74 -6.19
CA PHE A 85 7.37 6.80 -7.10
C PHE A 85 6.38 6.03 -7.96
N ASN A 86 5.26 5.60 -7.40
CA ASN A 86 4.23 4.86 -8.12
C ASN A 86 3.60 5.71 -9.23
N PHE A 87 3.20 6.95 -8.94
CA PHE A 87 2.68 7.87 -9.97
C PHE A 87 3.73 8.25 -11.01
N THR A 88 4.99 8.44 -10.61
CA THR A 88 6.10 8.70 -11.55
C THR A 88 6.29 7.52 -12.50
N ARG A 89 6.24 6.28 -11.99
CA ARG A 89 6.33 5.07 -12.82
C ARG A 89 5.16 4.93 -13.78
N LEU A 90 3.95 5.23 -13.31
CA LEU A 90 2.75 5.22 -14.14
C LEU A 90 2.89 6.20 -15.31
N ALA A 91 3.33 7.43 -15.02
CA ALA A 91 3.52 8.48 -16.02
C ALA A 91 4.62 8.15 -17.04
N LEU A 92 5.72 7.52 -16.61
CA LEU A 92 6.87 7.25 -17.48
C LEU A 92 6.80 5.92 -18.24
N PHE A 93 6.17 4.88 -17.66
CA PHE A 93 6.26 3.51 -18.15
C PHE A 93 4.90 2.82 -18.35
N GLY A 94 3.79 3.49 -18.00
CA GLY A 94 2.44 2.95 -18.11
C GLY A 94 2.10 1.85 -17.08
N ASP A 95 0.88 1.34 -17.18
CA ASP A 95 0.26 0.45 -16.18
C ASP A 95 1.07 -0.81 -15.87
N GLU A 96 1.62 -1.47 -16.90
CA GLU A 96 2.27 -2.78 -16.77
C GLU A 96 3.53 -2.73 -15.90
N THR A 97 4.40 -1.76 -16.18
CA THR A 97 5.64 -1.57 -15.42
C THR A 97 5.34 -1.02 -14.02
N ALA A 98 4.35 -0.12 -13.90
CA ALA A 98 3.95 0.43 -12.62
C ALA A 98 3.39 -0.64 -11.68
N ASN A 99 2.55 -1.54 -12.19
CA ASN A 99 2.00 -2.65 -11.41
C ASN A 99 3.09 -3.67 -11.00
N TYR A 100 3.99 -4.03 -11.92
CA TYR A 100 5.09 -4.96 -11.64
C TYR A 100 6.03 -4.45 -10.54
N LEU A 101 6.37 -3.17 -10.56
CA LEU A 101 7.26 -2.57 -9.55
C LEU A 101 6.55 -2.34 -8.21
N ASN A 102 5.22 -2.22 -8.18
CA ASN A 102 4.44 -2.20 -6.94
C ASN A 102 4.43 -3.59 -6.24
N LEU A 103 4.66 -4.68 -7.00
CA LEU A 103 4.78 -6.04 -6.46
C LEU A 103 6.17 -6.36 -5.87
N LEU A 104 7.22 -5.69 -6.36
CA LEU A 104 8.62 -5.96 -6.05
C LEU A 104 9.09 -5.40 -4.69
N PHE A 105 8.41 -5.76 -3.61
CA PHE A 105 8.95 -5.66 -2.25
C PHE A 105 9.26 -7.03 -1.62
N THR A 106 9.00 -8.14 -2.30
CA THR A 106 9.35 -9.48 -1.83
C THR A 106 10.85 -9.80 -1.91
N ARG A 107 11.66 -9.06 -2.67
CA ARG A 107 13.13 -9.20 -2.69
C ARG A 107 13.82 -7.85 -2.89
N LYS A 108 14.30 -7.23 -1.80
CA LYS A 108 15.32 -6.16 -1.88
C LYS A 108 16.59 -6.77 -2.49
N TYR A 109 16.86 -6.53 -3.77
CA TYR A 109 18.11 -6.95 -4.39
C TYR A 109 19.24 -6.07 -3.81
N LYS A 110 20.03 -6.61 -2.89
CA LYS A 110 21.22 -5.93 -2.40
C LYS A 110 22.24 -5.91 -3.55
N LEU A 111 22.47 -4.75 -4.14
CA LEU A 111 23.61 -4.52 -5.03
C LEU A 111 24.88 -4.85 -4.24
N ARG A 112 25.56 -5.94 -4.60
CA ARG A 112 26.91 -6.22 -4.10
C ARG A 112 27.81 -5.11 -4.64
N HIS A 113 28.20 -4.17 -3.79
CA HIS A 113 29.29 -3.25 -4.11
C HIS A 113 30.52 -4.09 -4.47
N ARG A 114 30.94 -4.03 -5.73
CA ARG A 114 32.31 -4.42 -6.09
C ARG A 114 33.21 -3.44 -5.36
N LYS A 115 33.95 -3.92 -4.37
CA LYS A 115 35.09 -3.18 -3.82
C LYS A 115 35.99 -2.82 -5.01
N ALA A 116 36.22 -1.53 -5.19
CA ALA A 116 37.29 -1.03 -6.06
C ALA A 116 38.64 -1.49 -5.53
#